data_AF-A0AAV5HEC2-F1
#
_entry.id   AF-A0AAV5HEC2-F1
#
_cell.length_a   1.000
_cell.length_b   1.000
_cell.length_c   1.000
_cell.angle_alpha   90.00
_cell.angle_beta   90.00
_cell.angle_gamma   90.00
#
_symmetry.space_group_name_H-M   'P 1'
#
loop_
_entity.id
_entity.type
_entity.pdbx_description
1 polymer ?
#
loop_
_entity_poly.entity_id
_entity_poly.type
_entity_poly.pdbx_seq_one_letter_code
_entity_poly.pdbx_strand_id
1 'polypeptide(L)'
;MKKQLNRYKFDKISGMMEKQFGKIEKGRENDYDMLFAPMEGNLLKLHRENEERNGRQAIEAIHVCLLLIDGYLTDTEYDLNGYRTPDNEAFVTGLLMSFDPFTNEEVKAAASKYWDLETPSDLLSYFQAPVVCLLRIEKSIDLWTKNRGPNGYFDFLEQTIGSIVTRDQKMNYAVLVKA
;
A
#
# COMPACT_ATOMS: atom_id res chain seq x y z
N MET A 1 -24.85 2.91 0.20
CA MET A 1 -25.13 1.57 0.78
C MET A 1 -23.90 0.72 0.57
N LYS A 2 -23.28 0.18 1.63
CA LYS A 2 -22.04 -0.58 1.50
C LYS A 2 -22.26 -1.87 0.72
N LYS A 3 -21.40 -2.13 -0.26
CA LYS A 3 -21.38 -3.37 -1.02
C LYS A 3 -20.73 -4.45 -0.20
N GLN A 4 -21.44 -5.56 0.00
CA GLN A 4 -20.90 -6.70 0.72
C GLN A 4 -19.69 -7.28 -0.01
N LEU A 5 -18.57 -7.41 0.70
CA LEU A 5 -17.34 -7.95 0.17
C LEU A 5 -17.27 -9.46 0.41
N ASN A 6 -17.25 -10.23 -0.68
CA ASN A 6 -17.01 -11.67 -0.58
C ASN A 6 -15.51 -11.99 -0.54
N ARG A 7 -15.18 -13.14 0.05
CA ARG A 7 -13.80 -13.59 0.24
C ARG A 7 -13.05 -13.74 -1.08
N TYR A 8 -13.75 -14.20 -2.11
CA TYR A 8 -13.18 -14.36 -3.46
C TYR A 8 -12.66 -13.03 -4.03
N LYS A 9 -13.41 -11.92 -3.88
CA LYS A 9 -12.96 -10.60 -4.34
C LYS A 9 -11.77 -10.12 -3.53
N PHE A 10 -11.79 -10.31 -2.20
CA PHE A 10 -10.64 -9.97 -1.35
C PHE A 10 -9.37 -10.70 -1.83
N ASP A 11 -9.42 -12.02 -2.00
CA ASP A 11 -8.26 -12.83 -2.41
C ASP A 11 -7.83 -12.57 -3.87
N LYS A 12 -8.66 -11.93 -4.70
CA LYS A 12 -8.39 -11.66 -6.12
C LYS A 12 -8.09 -10.20 -6.44
N ILE A 13 -8.21 -9.29 -5.48
CA ILE A 13 -8.10 -7.85 -5.75
C ILE A 13 -6.75 -7.51 -6.39
N SER A 14 -5.65 -8.07 -5.92
CA SER A 14 -4.32 -7.84 -6.52
C SER A 14 -4.25 -8.24 -7.98
N GLY A 15 -4.85 -9.38 -8.34
CA GLY A 15 -4.93 -9.82 -9.74
C GLY A 15 -5.89 -8.98 -10.59
N MET A 16 -6.92 -8.38 -10.00
CA MET A 16 -7.81 -7.44 -10.69
C MET A 16 -7.09 -6.11 -10.96
N MET A 17 -6.41 -5.57 -9.94
CA MET A 17 -5.64 -4.34 -10.04
C MET A 17 -4.43 -4.49 -10.96
N GLU A 18 -3.73 -5.64 -10.95
CA GLU A 18 -2.65 -5.91 -11.91
C GLU A 18 -3.17 -5.94 -13.36
N LYS A 19 -4.40 -6.40 -13.62
CA LYS A 19 -4.98 -6.34 -14.98
C LYS A 19 -5.31 -4.92 -15.44
N GLN A 20 -5.70 -4.05 -14.52
CA GLN A 20 -6.08 -2.67 -14.81
C GLN A 20 -4.87 -1.75 -14.92
N PHE A 21 -3.91 -1.88 -14.00
CA PHE A 21 -2.76 -0.98 -13.85
C PHE A 21 -1.44 -1.59 -14.35
N GLY A 22 -1.41 -2.88 -14.65
CA GLY A 22 -0.17 -3.57 -14.96
C GLY A 22 0.68 -3.85 -13.72
N LYS A 23 1.99 -3.96 -13.93
CA LYS A 23 2.99 -4.27 -12.89
C LYS A 23 4.30 -3.57 -13.18
N ILE A 24 5.09 -3.33 -12.14
CA ILE A 24 6.47 -2.91 -12.28
C ILE A 24 7.27 -4.06 -12.93
N GLU A 25 7.95 -3.76 -14.03
CA GLU A 25 8.86 -4.70 -14.68
C GLU A 25 10.10 -4.93 -13.83
N LYS A 26 10.64 -6.14 -13.87
CA LYS A 26 11.85 -6.48 -13.12
C LYS A 26 13.02 -5.59 -13.58
N GLY A 27 13.68 -4.95 -12.64
CA GLY A 27 14.79 -4.01 -12.89
C GLY A 27 14.35 -2.55 -13.07
N ARG A 28 13.04 -2.26 -12.99
CA ARG A 28 12.48 -0.91 -13.06
C ARG A 28 11.99 -0.40 -11.70
N GLU A 29 12.28 -1.14 -10.61
CA GLU A 29 11.87 -0.76 -9.26
C GLU A 29 12.40 0.62 -8.84
N ASN A 30 13.62 0.96 -9.25
CA ASN A 30 14.26 2.23 -8.89
C ASN A 30 13.49 3.48 -9.38
N ASP A 31 12.68 3.34 -10.44
CA ASP A 31 11.82 4.44 -10.91
C ASP A 31 10.74 4.83 -9.88
N TYR A 32 10.49 3.95 -8.90
CA TYR A 32 9.46 4.09 -7.87
C TYR A 32 10.05 4.26 -6.46
N ASP A 33 11.36 4.43 -6.31
CA ASP A 33 12.04 4.54 -5.01
C ASP A 33 11.42 5.61 -4.10
N MET A 34 10.96 6.73 -4.69
CA MET A 34 10.29 7.79 -3.93
C MET A 34 8.99 7.34 -3.27
N LEU A 35 8.26 6.38 -3.85
CA LEU A 35 7.06 5.79 -3.25
C LEU A 35 7.38 4.58 -2.38
N PHE A 36 8.36 3.75 -2.76
CA PHE A 36 8.76 2.61 -1.95
C PHE A 36 9.29 3.05 -0.59
N ALA A 37 10.12 4.10 -0.53
CA ALA A 37 10.72 4.58 0.70
C ALA A 37 9.70 4.82 1.84
N PRO A 38 8.62 5.60 1.66
CA PRO A 38 7.62 5.78 2.70
C PRO A 38 6.74 4.54 2.91
N MET A 39 6.38 3.78 1.88
CA MET A 39 5.55 2.57 2.04
C MET A 39 6.27 1.50 2.88
N GLU A 40 7.48 1.10 2.46
CA GLU A 40 8.28 0.08 3.12
C GLU A 40 8.80 0.58 4.48
N GLY A 41 9.16 1.86 4.56
CA GLY A 41 9.59 2.49 5.81
C GLY A 41 8.48 2.50 6.88
N ASN A 42 7.25 2.86 6.52
CA ASN A 42 6.12 2.86 7.44
C ASN A 42 5.76 1.43 7.87
N LEU A 43 5.76 0.47 6.94
CA LEU A 43 5.59 -0.95 7.29
C LEU A 43 6.66 -1.42 8.29
N LEU A 44 7.93 -1.08 8.06
CA LEU A 44 9.01 -1.48 8.96
C LEU A 44 8.87 -0.85 10.35
N LYS A 45 8.50 0.43 10.45
CA LYS A 45 8.22 1.09 11.74
C LYS A 45 7.16 0.35 12.53
N LEU A 46 6.06 0.01 11.89
CA LEU A 46 4.93 -0.67 12.51
C LEU A 46 5.24 -2.12 12.88
N HIS A 47 6.09 -2.82 12.12
CA HIS A 47 6.57 -4.15 12.49
C HIS A 47 7.46 -4.09 13.75
N ARG A 48 8.35 -3.09 13.84
CA ARG A 48 9.23 -2.90 15.02
C ARG A 48 8.46 -2.65 16.32
N GLU A 49 7.25 -2.12 16.24
CA GLU A 49 6.37 -1.93 17.40
C GLU A 49 5.72 -3.24 17.88
N ASN A 50 5.47 -4.18 16.96
CA ASN A 50 4.84 -5.45 17.24
C ASN A 50 5.28 -6.50 16.20
N GLU A 51 6.20 -7.37 16.61
CA GLU A 51 6.79 -8.41 15.75
C GLU A 51 5.77 -9.46 15.27
N GLU A 52 4.58 -9.53 15.88
CA GLU A 52 3.48 -10.38 15.39
C GLU A 52 2.89 -9.87 14.07
N ARG A 53 3.08 -8.58 13.75
CA ARG A 53 2.69 -7.98 12.48
C ARG A 53 3.65 -8.42 11.38
N ASN A 54 3.40 -9.58 10.78
CA ASN A 54 4.30 -10.22 9.84
C ASN A 54 3.81 -10.13 8.39
N GLY A 55 4.47 -10.84 7.47
CA GLY A 55 4.17 -10.79 6.04
C GLY A 55 2.71 -11.10 5.71
N ARG A 56 2.04 -11.96 6.49
CA ARG A 56 0.62 -12.23 6.31
C ARG A 56 -0.24 -10.98 6.55
N GLN A 57 -0.05 -10.31 7.68
CA GLN A 57 -0.80 -9.09 8.01
C GLN A 57 -0.50 -7.98 6.99
N ALA A 58 0.72 -7.89 6.48
CA ALA A 58 1.09 -6.91 5.45
C ALA A 58 0.38 -7.18 4.12
N ILE A 59 0.26 -8.45 3.68
CA ILE A 59 -0.51 -8.82 2.48
C ILE A 59 -1.99 -8.48 2.65
N GLU A 60 -2.58 -8.85 3.80
CA GLU A 60 -3.98 -8.53 4.09
C GLU A 60 -4.23 -7.00 4.07
N ALA A 61 -3.28 -6.22 4.61
CA ALA A 61 -3.34 -4.77 4.58
C ALA A 61 -3.25 -4.19 3.16
N ILE A 62 -2.39 -4.76 2.30
CA ILE A 62 -2.30 -4.40 0.88
C ILE A 62 -3.63 -4.65 0.17
N HIS A 63 -4.26 -5.81 0.40
CA HIS A 63 -5.57 -6.11 -0.20
C HIS A 63 -6.64 -5.12 0.23
N VAL A 64 -6.65 -4.71 1.51
CA VAL A 64 -7.53 -3.65 2.00
C VAL A 64 -7.25 -2.31 1.30
N CYS A 65 -5.99 -1.91 1.17
CA CYS A 65 -5.63 -0.66 0.47
C CYS A 65 -6.08 -0.68 -0.99
N LEU A 66 -5.87 -1.79 -1.70
CA LEU A 66 -6.29 -1.96 -3.09
C LEU A 66 -7.82 -1.92 -3.24
N LEU A 67 -8.57 -2.45 -2.27
CA LEU A 67 -10.04 -2.37 -2.25
C LEU A 67 -10.55 -0.95 -2.00
N LEU A 68 -9.87 -0.18 -1.14
CA LEU A 68 -10.19 1.23 -0.92
C LEU A 68 -9.96 2.04 -2.20
N ILE A 69 -8.82 1.84 -2.87
CA ILE A 69 -8.51 2.47 -4.15
C ILE A 69 -9.54 2.09 -5.23
N ASP A 70 -9.85 0.79 -5.38
CA ASP A 70 -10.91 0.31 -6.28
C ASP A 70 -12.25 0.99 -5.95
N GLY A 71 -12.55 1.19 -4.67
CA GLY A 71 -13.73 1.90 -4.20
C GLY A 71 -13.79 3.35 -4.65
N TYR A 72 -12.68 4.09 -4.52
CA TYR A 72 -12.59 5.48 -5.00
C TYR A 72 -12.81 5.58 -6.51
N LEU A 73 -12.22 4.66 -7.27
CA LEU A 73 -12.26 4.69 -8.73
C LEU A 73 -13.61 4.24 -9.31
N THR A 74 -14.38 3.45 -8.56
CA THR A 74 -15.65 2.87 -9.00
C THR A 74 -16.86 3.44 -8.26
N ASP A 75 -16.65 4.49 -7.46
CA ASP A 75 -17.66 5.08 -6.57
C ASP A 75 -18.39 4.00 -5.74
N THR A 76 -17.62 3.03 -5.21
CA THR A 76 -18.13 1.88 -4.48
C THR A 76 -17.56 1.83 -3.07
N GLU A 77 -18.45 1.91 -2.08
CA GLU A 77 -18.07 1.71 -0.68
C GLU A 77 -18.16 0.20 -0.33
N TYR A 78 -17.03 -0.42 0.03
CA TYR A 78 -16.99 -1.83 0.43
C TYR A 78 -17.24 -2.01 1.93
N ASP A 79 -17.98 -3.06 2.29
CA ASP A 79 -18.02 -3.54 3.67
C ASP A 79 -16.75 -4.35 3.97
N LEU A 80 -15.78 -3.72 4.63
CA LEU A 80 -14.49 -4.32 5.01
C LEU A 80 -14.53 -4.96 6.40
N ASN A 81 -15.70 -5.03 7.04
CA ASN A 81 -15.85 -5.68 8.33
C ASN A 81 -15.45 -7.17 8.22
N GLY A 82 -14.58 -7.62 9.13
CA GLY A 82 -14.03 -8.98 9.10
C GLY A 82 -12.74 -9.16 8.26
N TYR A 83 -12.33 -8.14 7.50
CA TYR A 83 -11.03 -8.12 6.79
C TYR A 83 -10.03 -7.16 7.44
N ARG A 84 -10.49 -6.28 8.31
CA ARG A 84 -9.67 -5.38 9.14
C ARG A 84 -9.58 -5.95 10.55
N THR A 85 -8.38 -6.35 10.94
CA THR A 85 -8.02 -6.82 12.29
C THR A 85 -7.11 -5.78 12.95
N PRO A 86 -7.01 -5.73 14.28
CA PRO A 86 -6.12 -4.76 14.94
C PRO A 86 -4.67 -4.79 14.42
N ASP A 87 -4.17 -5.97 14.05
CA ASP A 87 -2.79 -6.13 13.59
C ASP A 87 -2.59 -5.67 12.14
N ASN A 88 -3.51 -6.00 11.23
CA ASN A 88 -3.40 -5.54 9.84
C ASN A 88 -3.84 -4.08 9.66
N GLU A 89 -4.70 -3.57 10.54
CA GLU A 89 -5.20 -2.19 10.51
C GLU A 89 -4.06 -1.18 10.64
N ALA A 90 -3.09 -1.46 11.52
CA ALA A 90 -1.90 -0.63 11.66
C ALA A 90 -1.16 -0.48 10.33
N PHE A 91 -0.94 -1.59 9.62
CA PHE A 91 -0.32 -1.57 8.29
C PHE A 91 -1.19 -0.88 7.23
N VAL A 92 -2.52 -1.04 7.28
CA VAL A 92 -3.43 -0.31 6.39
C VAL A 92 -3.24 1.20 6.58
N THR A 93 -3.26 1.67 7.82
CA THR A 93 -3.02 3.08 8.13
C THR A 93 -1.65 3.53 7.66
N GLY A 94 -0.58 2.78 7.97
CA GLY A 94 0.79 3.14 7.57
C GLY A 94 0.98 3.23 6.05
N LEU A 95 0.37 2.31 5.30
CA LEU A 95 0.39 2.32 3.83
C LEU A 95 -0.42 3.49 3.27
N LEU A 96 -1.67 3.70 3.70
CA LEU A 96 -2.49 4.81 3.20
C LEU A 96 -1.87 6.17 3.54
N MET A 97 -1.31 6.33 4.74
CA MET A 97 -0.60 7.56 5.11
C MET A 97 0.57 7.90 4.18
N SER A 98 1.12 6.91 3.46
CA SER A 98 2.27 7.14 2.57
C SER A 98 1.93 7.75 1.20
N PHE A 99 0.68 7.63 0.73
CA PHE A 99 0.31 8.06 -0.63
C PHE A 99 -1.16 8.45 -0.83
N ASP A 100 -2.07 8.14 0.10
CA ASP A 100 -3.51 8.27 -0.13
C ASP A 100 -4.02 9.67 0.27
N PRO A 101 -4.53 10.48 -0.68
CA PRO A 101 -5.02 11.83 -0.39
C PRO A 101 -6.36 11.84 0.35
N PHE A 102 -7.04 10.70 0.50
CA PHE A 102 -8.31 10.63 1.24
C PHE A 102 -8.12 10.29 2.72
N THR A 103 -6.95 9.75 3.08
CA THR A 103 -6.57 9.41 4.45
C THR A 103 -5.55 10.39 5.03
N ASN A 104 -4.69 10.99 4.19
CA ASN A 104 -3.65 11.93 4.62
C ASN A 104 -3.86 13.32 4.02
N GLU A 105 -4.21 14.30 4.86
CA GLU A 105 -4.43 15.70 4.45
C GLU A 105 -3.17 16.38 3.90
N GLU A 106 -1.97 16.00 4.34
CA GLU A 106 -0.71 16.53 3.79
C GLU A 106 -0.49 16.03 2.36
N VAL A 107 -0.80 14.76 2.10
CA VAL A 107 -0.79 14.18 0.75
C VAL A 107 -1.84 14.86 -0.11
N LYS A 108 -3.06 15.04 0.41
CA LYS A 108 -4.14 15.74 -0.29
C LYS A 108 -3.72 17.15 -0.71
N ALA A 109 -3.24 17.95 0.24
CA ALA A 109 -2.84 19.33 0.01
C ALA A 109 -1.68 19.44 -1.00
N ALA A 110 -0.78 18.46 -1.04
CA ALA A 110 0.30 18.41 -2.01
C ALA A 110 -0.17 17.91 -3.39
N ALA A 111 -0.96 16.83 -3.44
CA ALA A 111 -1.44 16.21 -4.68
C ALA A 111 -2.43 17.11 -5.43
N SER A 112 -3.34 17.80 -4.73
CA SER A 112 -4.33 18.71 -5.34
C SER A 112 -3.71 19.93 -6.05
N LYS A 113 -2.41 20.18 -5.90
CA LYS A 113 -1.69 21.20 -6.69
C LYS A 113 -1.43 20.76 -8.13
N TYR A 114 -1.43 19.45 -8.38
CA TYR A 114 -1.03 18.85 -9.65
C TYR A 114 -2.13 17.97 -10.26
N TRP A 115 -3.04 17.46 -9.43
CA TRP A 115 -4.08 16.53 -9.83
C TRP A 115 -5.46 17.06 -9.44
N ASP A 116 -6.42 16.89 -10.34
CA ASP A 116 -7.83 17.00 -9.98
C ASP A 116 -8.33 15.66 -9.41
N LEU A 117 -8.46 15.58 -8.10
CA LEU A 117 -8.86 14.35 -7.38
C LEU A 117 -10.36 14.03 -7.49
N GLU A 118 -11.15 14.88 -8.14
CA GLU A 118 -12.58 14.64 -8.39
C GLU A 118 -12.82 14.09 -9.81
N THR A 119 -11.92 14.37 -10.75
CA THR A 119 -12.04 13.89 -12.12
C THR A 119 -11.57 12.43 -12.25
N PRO A 120 -12.40 11.50 -12.76
CA PRO A 120 -12.05 10.09 -12.83
C PRO A 120 -10.75 9.76 -13.56
N SER A 121 -10.39 10.50 -14.62
CA SER A 121 -9.15 10.27 -15.38
C SER A 121 -7.91 10.66 -14.59
N ASP A 122 -7.96 11.77 -13.85
CA ASP A 122 -6.86 12.24 -13.03
C ASP A 122 -6.71 11.36 -11.79
N LEU A 123 -7.81 10.95 -11.17
CA LEU A 123 -7.79 10.00 -10.06
C LEU A 123 -7.21 8.64 -10.45
N LEU A 124 -7.62 8.11 -11.62
CA LEU A 124 -7.05 6.88 -12.17
C LEU A 124 -5.54 7.01 -12.42
N SER A 125 -5.10 8.14 -13.00
CA SER A 125 -3.70 8.40 -13.29
C SER A 125 -2.86 8.57 -12.02
N TYR A 126 -3.41 9.23 -11.00
CA TYR A 126 -2.77 9.39 -9.70
C TYR A 126 -2.48 8.05 -9.03
N PHE A 127 -3.48 7.15 -9.01
CA PHE A 127 -3.34 5.84 -8.36
C PHE A 127 -2.56 4.81 -9.17
N GLN A 128 -2.15 5.11 -10.41
CA GLN A 128 -1.34 4.21 -11.22
C GLN A 128 -0.06 3.76 -10.51
N ALA A 129 0.76 4.71 -10.05
CA ALA A 129 2.03 4.38 -9.42
C ALA A 129 1.88 3.77 -8.01
N PRO A 130 0.99 4.25 -7.12
CA PRO A 130 0.79 3.62 -5.82
C PRO A 130 0.28 2.19 -5.92
N VAL A 131 -0.64 1.90 -6.85
CA VAL A 131 -1.16 0.54 -7.05
C VAL A 131 -0.06 -0.42 -7.48
N VAL A 132 0.75 -0.07 -8.49
CA VAL A 132 1.81 -0.98 -8.94
C VAL A 132 2.93 -1.15 -7.90
N CYS A 133 3.15 -0.16 -7.02
CA CYS A 133 4.05 -0.29 -5.87
C CYS A 133 3.50 -1.28 -4.84
N LEU A 134 2.23 -1.17 -4.45
CA LEU A 134 1.57 -2.12 -3.54
C LEU A 134 1.66 -3.56 -4.06
N LEU A 135 1.37 -3.77 -5.35
CA LEU A 135 1.48 -5.08 -6.01
C LEU A 135 2.91 -5.61 -6.02
N ARG A 136 3.91 -4.73 -6.17
CA ARG A 136 5.33 -5.13 -6.16
C ARG A 136 5.81 -5.49 -4.76
N ILE A 137 5.37 -4.75 -3.74
CA ILE A 137 5.62 -5.03 -2.33
C ILE A 137 4.98 -6.38 -1.96
N GLU A 138 3.72 -6.62 -2.32
CA GLU A 138 3.04 -7.90 -2.08
C GLU A 138 3.85 -9.10 -2.63
N LYS A 139 4.35 -8.99 -3.87
CA LYS A 139 5.22 -10.01 -4.47
C LYS A 139 6.54 -10.18 -3.72
N SER A 140 7.11 -9.10 -3.19
CA SER A 140 8.32 -9.14 -2.37
C SER A 140 8.03 -9.85 -1.04
N ILE A 141 6.91 -9.52 -0.39
CA ILE A 141 6.47 -10.16 0.85
C ILE A 141 6.31 -11.67 0.65
N ASP A 142 5.59 -12.09 -0.40
CA ASP A 142 5.39 -13.51 -0.72
C ASP A 142 6.72 -14.25 -0.95
N LEU A 143 7.63 -13.65 -1.74
CA LEU A 143 8.96 -14.21 -1.99
C LEU A 143 9.75 -14.43 -0.70
N TRP A 144 9.85 -13.40 0.14
CA TRP A 144 10.65 -13.47 1.35
C TRP A 144 9.98 -14.31 2.43
N THR A 145 8.65 -14.34 2.49
CA THR A 145 7.89 -15.22 3.39
C THR A 145 8.16 -16.68 3.07
N LYS A 146 8.16 -17.06 1.79
CA LYS A 146 8.48 -18.42 1.34
C LYS A 146 9.92 -18.83 1.65
N ASN A 147 10.86 -17.89 1.53
CA ASN A 147 12.29 -18.19 1.66
C ASN A 147 12.82 -18.11 3.09
N ARG A 148 12.21 -17.27 3.95
CA ARG A 148 12.74 -16.92 5.28
C ARG A 148 11.68 -16.96 6.41
N GLY A 149 10.48 -17.44 6.13
CA GLY A 149 9.41 -17.56 7.12
C GLY A 149 8.60 -16.27 7.31
N PRO A 150 7.66 -16.22 8.26
CA PRO A 150 6.66 -15.15 8.38
C PRO A 150 7.21 -13.72 8.40
N ASN A 151 8.37 -13.51 9.03
CA ASN A 151 9.02 -12.21 9.15
C ASN A 151 10.04 -11.92 8.04
N GLY A 152 10.20 -12.84 7.08
CA GLY A 152 11.29 -12.79 6.10
C GLY A 152 11.39 -11.50 5.30
N TYR A 153 10.25 -10.85 5.01
CA TYR A 153 10.23 -9.56 4.33
C TYR A 153 10.75 -8.43 5.22
N PHE A 154 10.37 -8.42 6.49
CA PHE A 154 10.85 -7.42 7.45
C PHE A 154 12.32 -7.61 7.77
N ASP A 155 12.82 -8.85 7.85
CA ASP A 155 14.26 -9.13 7.93
C ASP A 155 15.02 -8.59 6.72
N PHE A 156 14.43 -8.71 5.53
CA PHE A 156 14.97 -8.11 4.31
C PHE A 156 14.99 -6.57 4.40
N LEU A 157 13.90 -5.94 4.84
CA LEU A 157 13.84 -4.49 5.02
C LEU A 157 14.85 -3.99 6.06
N GLU A 158 15.04 -4.71 7.17
CA GLU A 158 16.07 -4.38 8.16
C GLU A 158 17.47 -4.40 7.54
N GLN A 159 17.75 -5.36 6.66
CA GLN A 159 19.05 -5.50 5.99
C GLN A 159 19.31 -4.42 4.93
N THR A 160 18.27 -3.91 4.27
CA THR A 160 18.40 -2.97 3.14
C THR A 160 18.21 -1.52 3.54
N ILE A 161 17.15 -1.22 4.29
CA ILE A 161 16.73 0.14 4.66
C ILE A 161 16.64 0.36 6.18
N GLY A 162 16.87 -0.67 6.99
CA GLY A 162 16.66 -0.60 8.44
C GLY A 162 17.45 0.52 9.14
N SER A 163 18.66 0.81 8.68
CA SER A 163 19.53 1.85 9.24
C SER A 163 19.07 3.28 8.94
N ILE A 164 18.32 3.49 7.86
CA ILE A 164 17.81 4.81 7.44
C ILE A 164 16.37 5.06 7.91
N VAL A 165 15.62 3.99 8.21
CA VAL A 165 14.26 4.09 8.74
C VAL A 165 14.32 4.44 10.23
N THR A 166 13.85 5.64 10.57
CA THR A 166 13.77 6.12 11.95
C THR A 166 12.84 5.26 12.81
N ARG A 167 13.05 5.25 14.13
CA ARG A 167 12.20 4.53 15.11
C ARG A 167 11.14 5.44 15.74
N ASP A 168 10.81 6.55 15.09
CA ASP A 168 9.73 7.43 15.53
C ASP A 168 8.35 6.91 15.06
N GLN A 169 7.30 7.54 15.56
CA GLN A 169 5.90 7.23 15.22
C GLN A 169 5.41 8.01 13.99
N LYS A 170 6.26 8.83 13.36
CA LYS A 170 5.85 9.70 12.25
C LYS A 170 5.80 8.89 10.96
N MET A 171 4.62 8.78 10.36
CA MET A 171 4.47 8.17 9.05
C MET A 171 4.99 9.12 7.96
N ASN A 172 5.86 8.60 7.09
CA ASN A 172 6.38 9.33 5.96
C ASN A 172 5.44 9.18 4.76
N TYR A 173 5.49 10.12 3.83
CA TYR A 173 4.70 10.09 2.60
C TYR A 173 5.49 10.62 1.41
N ALA A 174 5.01 10.29 0.22
CA ALA A 174 5.46 10.89 -1.03
C ALA A 174 4.25 11.23 -1.89
N VAL A 175 4.39 12.28 -2.69
CA VAL A 175 3.33 12.76 -3.59
C VAL A 175 3.86 12.72 -5.01
N LEU A 176 3.05 12.15 -5.89
CA LEU A 176 3.32 12.14 -7.31
C LEU A 176 2.95 13.48 -7.92
N VAL A 177 3.79 13.98 -8.81
CA VAL A 177 3.53 15.19 -9.58
C VAL A 177 3.10 14.77 -10.99
N LYS A 178 2.09 15.45 -11.52
CA LYS A 178 1.66 15.28 -12.91
C LYS A 178 2.78 15.77 -13.82
N ALA A 179 3.29 14.87 -14.67
CA ALA A 179 4.33 15.18 -15.65
C ALA A 179 3.80 16.07 -16.77
#